data_AF-A0AAE0GB13-F1
#
_entry.id   AF-A0AAE0GB13-F1
#
_cell.length_a   1.000
_cell.length_b   1.000
_cell.length_c   1.000
_cell.angle_alpha   90.00
_cell.angle_beta   90.00
_cell.angle_gamma   90.00
#
_symmetry.space_group_name_H-M   'P 1'
#
loop_
_entity.id
_entity.type
_entity.pdbx_description
1 polymer ?
#
loop_
_entity_poly.entity_id
_entity_poly.type
_entity_poly.pdbx_seq_one_letter_code
_entity_poly.pdbx_strand_id
1 'polypeptide(L)'
;MTSKFTPYVIVFLVCCPQLALQKKVLKLEEQVDSLQEQVQYYKTSNKELDGRLQRLEKGLDDTKAAVVKVERAAPLPAPAPTPTPVSEPVPVKVAVGSTVSESVESKALAAHREAGVLDESELRFALELVKYGQGHLFREWGSPQEEVEQKTKLVKQLTMLDANYSGGLLKYISNARELLKSSKEGANPLAGWTPSVPEGTALEYGTSEFLQYEQAGVDEVGYAGFVLVAGGLGERLGFSGIKVGLPVEKVSDMTYLQFYCESILHLQKLFNDKHGTDRQLPFAIMTSEDTHAATEALLATNGYFGMQEGQVQLMKQEKVPCLADNDAALACKPGSPFTVLTKPHGHGDVHSLMHTKGIAAQWRTSGVKWVCFFQDTNAMVFRAIPSGLGISAKKGFAFNSLCAPRKAKEAVGAITKLTHEDGRVMTLNVEYNQLDPLLRGTISPDGGDMNDATGFSPFPGNLNQLIIAMDTYVEQLHSS
;
A
#
# COMPACT_ATOMS: atom_id res chain seq x y z
N MET A 1 70.71 -46.43 5.55
CA MET A 1 69.76 -45.31 5.40
C MET A 1 68.58 -45.78 4.57
N THR A 2 67.40 -45.71 5.17
CA THR A 2 66.09 -45.98 4.58
C THR A 2 65.78 -45.08 3.38
N SER A 3 65.20 -45.63 2.32
CA SER A 3 64.33 -44.88 1.42
C SER A 3 63.32 -45.81 0.76
N LYS A 4 62.04 -45.58 1.08
CA LYS A 4 60.86 -46.27 0.58
C LYS A 4 60.60 -45.81 -0.87
N PHE A 5 60.43 -46.74 -1.79
CA PHE A 5 59.80 -46.46 -3.09
C PHE A 5 58.32 -46.84 -3.02
N THR A 6 57.46 -45.83 -3.08
CA THR A 6 56.00 -45.98 -3.23
C THR A 6 55.69 -46.13 -4.73
N PRO A 7 54.94 -47.14 -5.19
CA PRO A 7 54.48 -47.17 -6.57
C PRO A 7 53.28 -46.22 -6.74
N TYR A 8 53.42 -45.21 -7.61
CA TYR A 8 52.30 -44.43 -8.11
C TYR A 8 51.62 -45.20 -9.25
N VAL A 9 50.33 -45.51 -9.10
CA VAL A 9 49.47 -45.95 -10.20
C VAL A 9 49.03 -44.70 -10.95
N ILE A 10 49.54 -44.50 -12.17
CA ILE A 10 49.02 -43.51 -13.11
C ILE A 10 47.82 -44.16 -13.81
N VAL A 11 46.61 -43.75 -13.42
CA VAL A 11 45.38 -44.12 -14.14
C VAL A 11 45.27 -43.21 -15.37
N PHE A 12 45.52 -43.75 -16.56
CA PHE A 12 45.11 -43.11 -17.80
C PHE A 12 43.58 -43.21 -17.92
N LEU A 13 42.87 -42.14 -17.53
CA LEU A 13 41.48 -41.94 -17.93
C LEU A 13 41.47 -41.60 -19.42
N VAL A 14 41.29 -42.61 -20.26
CA VAL A 14 40.93 -42.41 -21.66
C VAL A 14 39.53 -41.79 -21.66
N CYS A 15 39.48 -40.48 -21.83
CA CYS A 15 38.24 -39.73 -21.99
C CYS A 15 37.55 -40.24 -23.26
N CYS A 16 36.51 -41.07 -23.10
CA CYS A 16 35.77 -41.62 -24.22
C CYS A 16 34.85 -40.51 -24.78
N PRO A 17 35.13 -39.92 -25.96
CA PRO A 17 34.32 -38.83 -26.52
C PRO A 17 32.86 -39.25 -26.76
N GLN A 18 32.59 -40.56 -26.86
CA GLN A 18 31.26 -41.14 -26.97
C GLN A 18 30.37 -40.84 -25.75
N LEU A 19 30.93 -40.89 -24.53
CA LEU A 19 30.17 -40.70 -23.29
C LEU A 19 29.81 -39.21 -23.06
N ALA A 20 30.70 -38.31 -23.48
CA ALA A 20 30.46 -36.87 -23.45
C ALA A 20 29.41 -36.44 -24.48
N LEU A 21 29.39 -37.09 -25.66
CA LEU A 21 28.33 -36.91 -26.65
C LEU A 21 26.99 -37.45 -26.15
N GLN A 22 26.95 -38.64 -25.53
CA GLN A 22 25.72 -39.20 -24.97
C GLN A 22 25.10 -38.31 -23.88
N LYS A 23 25.92 -37.74 -22.99
CA LYS A 23 25.44 -36.78 -21.97
C LYS A 23 24.92 -35.47 -22.58
N LYS A 24 25.51 -35.01 -23.70
CA LYS A 24 25.00 -33.83 -24.43
C LYS A 24 23.68 -34.13 -25.13
N VAL A 25 23.52 -35.32 -25.71
CA VAL A 25 22.27 -35.74 -26.35
C VAL A 25 21.15 -35.82 -25.33
N LEU A 26 21.36 -36.48 -24.18
CA LEU A 26 20.37 -36.56 -23.11
C LEU A 26 19.91 -35.17 -22.62
N LYS A 27 20.86 -34.25 -22.45
CA LYS A 27 20.56 -32.88 -22.02
C LYS A 27 19.78 -32.07 -23.07
N LEU A 28 19.99 -32.36 -24.35
CA LEU A 28 19.23 -31.76 -25.44
C LEU A 28 17.83 -32.38 -25.57
N GLU A 29 17.68 -33.68 -25.31
CA GLU A 29 16.38 -34.36 -25.27
C GLU A 29 15.50 -33.81 -24.13
N GLU A 30 16.05 -33.63 -22.93
CA GLU A 30 15.35 -32.98 -21.80
C GLU A 30 14.91 -31.53 -22.14
N GLN A 31 15.74 -30.79 -22.89
CA GLN A 31 15.39 -29.44 -23.34
C GLN A 31 14.28 -29.44 -24.41
N VAL A 32 14.27 -30.44 -25.30
CA VAL A 32 13.22 -30.60 -26.31
C VAL A 32 11.88 -30.90 -25.63
N ASP A 33 11.86 -31.80 -24.65
CA ASP A 33 10.63 -32.17 -23.94
C ASP A 33 10.04 -30.97 -23.18
N SER A 34 10.90 -30.21 -22.48
CA SER A 34 10.49 -28.97 -21.79
C SER A 34 9.92 -27.91 -22.74
N LEU A 35 10.54 -27.73 -23.91
CA LEU A 35 10.02 -26.79 -24.93
C LEU A 35 8.70 -27.27 -25.55
N GLN A 36 8.51 -28.58 -25.71
CA GLN A 36 7.25 -29.14 -26.20
C GLN A 36 6.10 -28.91 -25.22
N GLU A 37 6.34 -29.08 -23.91
CA GLU A 37 5.36 -28.77 -22.87
C GLU A 37 5.00 -27.27 -22.87
N GLN A 38 5.99 -26.39 -22.98
CA GLN A 38 5.75 -24.95 -23.08
C GLN A 38 4.95 -24.58 -24.33
N VAL A 39 5.28 -25.14 -25.51
CA VAL A 39 4.53 -24.92 -26.74
C VAL A 39 3.07 -25.40 -26.58
N GLN A 40 2.85 -26.53 -25.93
CA GLN A 40 1.51 -27.07 -25.71
C GLN A 40 0.71 -26.23 -24.71
N TYR A 41 1.36 -25.71 -23.67
CA TYR A 41 0.79 -24.75 -22.72
C TYR A 41 0.33 -23.48 -23.45
N TYR A 42 1.19 -22.87 -24.27
CA TYR A 42 0.85 -21.65 -25.02
C TYR A 42 -0.24 -21.88 -26.08
N LYS A 43 -0.26 -23.04 -26.75
CA LYS A 43 -1.36 -23.40 -27.68
C LYS A 43 -2.72 -23.51 -26.97
N THR A 44 -2.74 -24.07 -25.76
CA THR A 44 -3.96 -24.22 -24.97
C THR A 44 -4.44 -22.86 -24.45
N SER A 45 -3.51 -22.04 -23.96
CA SER A 45 -3.80 -20.69 -23.46
C SER A 45 -4.30 -19.75 -24.57
N ASN A 46 -3.75 -19.82 -25.78
CA ASN A 46 -4.27 -19.07 -26.94
C ASN A 46 -5.69 -19.48 -27.31
N LYS A 47 -6.04 -20.77 -27.21
CA LYS A 47 -7.40 -21.25 -27.50
C LYS A 47 -8.42 -20.75 -26.47
N GLU A 48 -8.03 -20.61 -25.21
CA GLU A 48 -8.86 -19.98 -24.17
C GLU A 48 -9.02 -18.47 -24.39
N LEU A 49 -7.95 -17.78 -24.83
CA LEU A 49 -7.99 -16.36 -25.18
C LEU A 49 -8.92 -16.10 -26.37
N ASP A 50 -8.88 -16.91 -27.42
CA ASP A 50 -9.81 -16.82 -28.56
C ASP A 50 -11.28 -16.99 -28.10
N GLY A 51 -11.52 -17.93 -27.18
CA GLY A 51 -12.86 -18.13 -26.59
C GLY A 51 -13.32 -16.96 -25.71
N ARG A 52 -12.41 -16.26 -25.03
CA ARG A 52 -12.70 -15.03 -24.27
C ARG A 52 -13.00 -13.87 -25.20
N LEU A 53 -12.23 -13.72 -26.29
CA LEU A 53 -12.42 -12.67 -27.29
C LEU A 53 -13.81 -12.75 -27.93
N GLN A 54 -14.24 -13.94 -28.36
CA GLN A 54 -15.59 -14.14 -28.93
C GLN A 54 -16.72 -13.77 -27.95
N ARG A 55 -16.53 -14.01 -26.64
CA ARG A 55 -17.53 -13.62 -25.62
C ARG A 55 -17.56 -12.11 -25.42
N LEU A 56 -16.41 -11.44 -25.45
CA LEU A 56 -16.29 -9.99 -25.32
C LEU A 56 -16.86 -9.26 -26.54
N GLU A 57 -16.59 -9.75 -27.76
CA GLU A 57 -17.15 -9.20 -29.01
C GLU A 57 -18.69 -9.25 -28.98
N LYS A 58 -19.26 -10.38 -28.53
CA LYS A 58 -20.71 -10.50 -28.35
C LYS A 58 -21.25 -9.51 -27.31
N GLY A 59 -20.60 -9.39 -26.14
CA GLY A 59 -21.01 -8.45 -25.10
C GLY A 59 -20.91 -6.98 -25.54
N LEU A 60 -19.94 -6.65 -26.39
CA LEU A 60 -19.77 -5.32 -26.97
C LEU A 60 -20.92 -4.97 -27.90
N ASP A 61 -21.36 -5.90 -28.75
CA ASP A 61 -22.49 -5.70 -29.67
C ASP A 61 -23.82 -5.54 -28.91
N ASP A 62 -24.03 -6.35 -27.87
CA ASP A 62 -25.21 -6.25 -26.99
C ASP A 62 -25.26 -4.89 -26.27
N THR A 63 -24.10 -4.38 -25.82
CA THR A 63 -23.98 -3.09 -25.14
C THR A 63 -24.22 -1.92 -26.10
N LYS A 64 -23.67 -1.98 -27.33
CA LYS A 64 -23.95 -0.96 -28.37
C LYS A 64 -25.45 -0.90 -28.70
N ALA A 65 -26.12 -2.05 -28.78
CA ALA A 65 -27.56 -2.10 -29.01
C ALA A 65 -28.36 -1.45 -27.86
N ALA A 66 -27.90 -1.58 -26.61
CA ALA A 66 -28.51 -0.96 -25.45
C ALA A 66 -28.33 0.58 -25.43
N VAL A 67 -27.14 1.08 -25.78
CA VAL A 67 -26.84 2.53 -25.84
C VAL A 67 -27.73 3.25 -26.86
N VAL A 68 -27.89 2.68 -28.06
CA VAL A 68 -28.78 3.23 -29.10
C VAL A 68 -30.24 3.30 -28.64
N LYS A 69 -30.64 2.41 -27.71
CA LYS A 69 -31.98 2.38 -27.12
C LYS A 69 -32.19 3.49 -26.08
N VAL A 70 -31.12 3.86 -25.36
CA VAL A 70 -31.13 4.92 -24.33
C VAL A 70 -31.05 6.31 -24.97
N GLU A 71 -30.23 6.50 -26.01
CA GLU A 71 -30.11 7.79 -26.73
C GLU A 71 -31.41 8.21 -27.43
N ARG A 72 -32.28 7.25 -27.78
CA ARG A 72 -33.60 7.53 -28.37
C ARG A 72 -34.66 7.99 -27.36
N ALA A 73 -34.38 7.96 -26.06
CA ALA A 73 -35.40 8.12 -25.01
C ALA A 73 -35.34 9.42 -24.19
N ALA A 74 -34.40 10.35 -24.41
CA ALA A 74 -34.27 11.54 -23.56
C ALA A 74 -33.87 12.83 -24.33
N PRO A 75 -34.61 13.95 -24.19
CA PRO A 75 -34.14 15.28 -24.57
C PRO A 75 -33.30 15.92 -23.45
N LEU A 76 -32.18 16.54 -23.83
CA LEU A 76 -31.28 17.27 -22.93
C LEU A 76 -31.82 18.68 -22.58
N PRO A 77 -31.71 19.14 -21.31
CA PRO A 77 -32.01 20.51 -20.91
C PRO A 77 -30.83 21.47 -21.17
N ALA A 78 -31.15 22.73 -21.43
CA ALA A 78 -30.22 23.80 -21.76
C ALA A 78 -29.34 24.25 -20.56
N PRO A 79 -28.11 24.72 -20.82
CA PRO A 79 -27.16 25.11 -19.77
C PRO A 79 -27.51 26.46 -19.11
N ALA A 80 -27.31 26.53 -17.80
CA ALA A 80 -27.50 27.73 -16.98
C ALA A 80 -26.28 28.69 -17.05
N PRO A 81 -26.48 30.01 -16.88
CA PRO A 81 -25.43 31.01 -17.04
C PRO A 81 -24.49 31.15 -15.82
N THR A 82 -23.26 31.57 -16.12
CA THR A 82 -22.11 31.74 -15.24
C THR A 82 -22.23 32.94 -14.29
N PRO A 83 -21.87 32.84 -12.99
CA PRO A 83 -21.86 33.97 -12.07
C PRO A 83 -20.56 34.81 -12.13
N THR A 84 -20.72 36.12 -11.93
CA THR A 84 -19.69 37.18 -11.88
C THR A 84 -18.90 37.21 -10.55
N PRO A 85 -17.68 37.79 -10.54
CA PRO A 85 -16.77 37.72 -9.39
C PRO A 85 -17.02 38.82 -8.34
N VAL A 86 -16.86 38.47 -7.06
CA VAL A 86 -16.99 39.36 -5.89
C VAL A 86 -15.60 39.66 -5.29
N SER A 87 -15.43 40.90 -4.84
CA SER A 87 -14.21 41.57 -4.37
C SER A 87 -13.60 41.07 -3.05
N GLU A 88 -12.29 41.31 -2.91
CA GLU A 88 -11.39 40.98 -1.80
C GLU A 88 -11.74 41.65 -0.45
N PRO A 89 -11.46 41.00 0.71
CA PRO A 89 -11.50 41.65 2.02
C PRO A 89 -10.11 42.08 2.54
N VAL A 90 -10.12 43.21 3.26
CA VAL A 90 -8.98 43.90 3.92
C VAL A 90 -8.70 43.27 5.31
N PRO A 91 -7.45 43.20 5.80
CA PRO A 91 -7.10 42.47 7.01
C PRO A 91 -7.29 43.29 8.30
N VAL A 92 -7.85 42.67 9.34
CA VAL A 92 -7.92 43.23 10.70
C VAL A 92 -7.11 42.36 11.67
N LYS A 93 -6.16 43.00 12.36
CA LYS A 93 -5.31 42.41 13.41
C LYS A 93 -6.11 42.24 14.71
N VAL A 94 -5.92 41.12 15.41
CA VAL A 94 -6.41 40.92 16.78
C VAL A 94 -5.24 40.53 17.69
N ALA A 95 -5.14 41.25 18.80
CA ALA A 95 -4.12 41.08 19.84
C ALA A 95 -4.53 40.01 20.86
N VAL A 96 -3.52 39.34 21.41
CA VAL A 96 -3.62 38.26 22.40
C VAL A 96 -3.62 38.86 23.81
N GLY A 97 -4.51 38.35 24.68
CA GLY A 97 -4.52 38.67 26.12
C GLY A 97 -5.23 37.59 26.93
N SER A 98 -4.49 36.97 27.84
CA SER A 98 -4.82 35.85 28.73
C SER A 98 -5.61 36.27 29.99
N THR A 99 -6.58 35.45 30.43
CA THR A 99 -6.80 34.97 31.83
C THR A 99 -8.13 34.20 31.92
N VAL A 100 -8.21 33.24 32.85
CA VAL A 100 -9.28 32.23 32.99
C VAL A 100 -10.64 32.87 33.33
N SER A 101 -11.36 33.28 32.29
CA SER A 101 -12.81 33.43 32.26
C SER A 101 -13.35 32.27 31.43
N GLU A 102 -14.57 31.78 31.71
CA GLU A 102 -15.26 30.89 30.77
C GLU A 102 -15.20 31.52 29.38
N SER A 103 -14.51 30.85 28.45
CA SER A 103 -14.23 31.41 27.14
C SER A 103 -15.54 31.71 26.42
N VAL A 104 -15.52 32.70 25.52
CA VAL A 104 -16.70 33.08 24.73
C VAL A 104 -17.28 31.85 24.01
N GLU A 105 -16.40 30.98 23.52
CA GLU A 105 -16.73 29.72 22.87
C GLU A 105 -17.43 28.74 23.82
N SER A 106 -16.97 28.64 25.07
CA SER A 106 -17.58 27.73 26.07
C SER A 106 -19.02 28.14 26.40
N LYS A 107 -19.28 29.45 26.52
CA LYS A 107 -20.63 29.99 26.74
C LYS A 107 -21.53 29.79 25.52
N ALA A 108 -20.98 30.02 24.32
CA ALA A 108 -21.71 29.77 23.07
C ALA A 108 -22.15 28.30 22.99
N LEU A 109 -21.24 27.35 23.23
CA LEU A 109 -21.55 25.92 23.20
C LEU A 109 -22.63 25.53 24.22
N ALA A 110 -22.60 26.07 25.43
CA ALA A 110 -23.64 25.82 26.44
C ALA A 110 -25.03 26.28 25.95
N ALA A 111 -25.13 27.46 25.34
CA ALA A 111 -26.39 27.96 24.76
C ALA A 111 -26.90 27.09 23.60
N HIS A 112 -25.99 26.54 22.79
CA HIS A 112 -26.36 25.62 21.70
C HIS A 112 -26.87 24.28 22.23
N ARG A 113 -26.34 23.79 23.36
CA ARG A 113 -26.91 22.64 24.06
C ARG A 113 -28.29 22.94 24.61
N GLU A 114 -28.50 24.08 25.26
CA GLU A 114 -29.82 24.47 25.79
C GLU A 114 -30.88 24.58 24.69
N ALA A 115 -30.47 25.02 23.49
CA ALA A 115 -31.32 25.08 22.30
C ALA A 115 -31.52 23.72 21.58
N GLY A 116 -30.90 22.64 22.07
CA GLY A 116 -31.01 21.30 21.47
C GLY A 116 -30.22 21.09 20.18
N VAL A 117 -29.27 21.99 19.86
CA VAL A 117 -28.36 21.84 18.71
C VAL A 117 -27.26 20.83 19.00
N LEU A 118 -26.85 20.73 20.27
CA LEU A 118 -25.86 19.78 20.78
C LEU A 118 -26.49 18.88 21.83
N ASP A 119 -26.11 17.61 21.84
CA ASP A 119 -26.32 16.76 23.00
C ASP A 119 -25.23 16.94 24.08
N GLU A 120 -25.41 16.28 25.23
CA GLU A 120 -24.51 16.39 26.37
C GLU A 120 -23.10 15.82 26.08
N SER A 121 -23.00 14.80 25.23
CA SER A 121 -21.72 14.19 24.84
C SER A 121 -20.98 15.07 23.84
N GLU A 122 -21.70 15.64 22.86
CA GLU A 122 -21.19 16.57 21.87
C GLU A 122 -20.70 17.87 22.53
N LEU A 123 -21.45 18.39 23.50
CA LEU A 123 -21.03 19.54 24.29
C LEU A 123 -19.71 19.27 25.02
N ARG A 124 -19.59 18.13 25.70
CA ARG A 124 -18.37 17.77 26.42
C ARG A 124 -17.18 17.67 25.49
N PHE A 125 -17.33 16.99 24.36
CA PHE A 125 -16.28 16.85 23.38
C PHE A 125 -15.86 18.20 22.77
N ALA A 126 -16.81 19.07 22.42
CA ALA A 126 -16.52 20.41 21.94
C ALA A 126 -15.76 21.26 22.99
N LEU A 127 -16.15 21.18 24.27
CA LEU A 127 -15.44 21.86 25.36
C LEU A 127 -14.02 21.31 25.57
N GLU A 128 -13.80 20.01 25.39
CA GLU A 128 -12.45 19.44 25.42
C GLU A 128 -11.58 19.95 24.27
N LEU A 129 -12.14 20.03 23.05
CA LEU A 129 -11.46 20.63 21.89
C LEU A 129 -11.10 22.10 22.16
N VAL A 130 -12.00 22.89 22.74
CA VAL A 130 -11.72 24.28 23.15
C VAL A 130 -10.54 24.32 24.14
N LYS A 131 -10.54 23.47 25.17
CA LYS A 131 -9.43 23.36 26.14
C LYS A 131 -8.12 22.95 25.48
N TYR A 132 -8.18 22.17 24.41
CA TYR A 132 -7.03 21.75 23.61
C TYR A 132 -6.57 22.80 22.58
N GLY A 133 -7.12 24.01 22.62
CA GLY A 133 -6.73 25.12 21.73
C GLY A 133 -7.46 25.15 20.39
N GLN A 134 -8.53 24.37 20.22
CA GLN A 134 -9.34 24.31 18.99
C GLN A 134 -10.58 25.22 19.07
N GLY A 135 -10.54 26.27 19.89
CA GLY A 135 -11.68 27.18 20.09
C GLY A 135 -12.12 27.91 18.82
N HIS A 136 -11.21 28.11 17.85
CA HIS A 136 -11.55 28.77 16.59
C HIS A 136 -12.63 28.05 15.78
N LEU A 137 -12.80 26.72 15.96
CA LEU A 137 -13.86 25.94 15.32
C LEU A 137 -15.27 26.39 15.75
N PHE A 138 -15.37 26.99 16.93
CA PHE A 138 -16.63 27.39 17.57
C PHE A 138 -16.79 28.91 17.69
N ARG A 139 -15.77 29.69 17.30
CA ARG A 139 -15.75 31.14 17.47
C ARG A 139 -16.84 31.85 16.66
N GLU A 140 -17.17 31.33 15.49
CA GLU A 140 -18.20 31.88 14.59
C GLU A 140 -19.60 31.31 14.88
N TRP A 141 -19.77 30.56 15.98
CA TRP A 141 -21.09 30.06 16.35
C TRP A 141 -21.93 31.21 16.95
N GLY A 142 -22.68 31.87 16.06
CA GLY A 142 -23.65 32.92 16.38
C GLY A 142 -24.89 32.38 17.11
N SER A 143 -26.08 32.89 16.80
CA SER A 143 -27.29 32.48 17.51
C SER A 143 -27.58 30.98 17.34
N PRO A 144 -28.05 30.24 18.37
CA PRO A 144 -28.36 28.82 18.24
C PRO A 144 -29.40 28.48 17.17
N GLN A 145 -30.24 29.42 16.76
CA GLN A 145 -31.25 29.22 15.70
C GLN A 145 -30.70 29.44 14.28
N GLU A 146 -29.49 29.97 14.14
CA GLU A 146 -28.85 30.22 12.85
C GLU A 146 -27.90 29.08 12.50
N GLU A 147 -27.84 28.75 11.21
CA GLU A 147 -26.87 27.79 10.65
C GLU A 147 -26.85 26.43 11.36
N VAL A 148 -28.01 26.01 11.89
CA VAL A 148 -28.17 24.79 12.69
C VAL A 148 -27.65 23.57 11.93
N GLU A 149 -28.00 23.45 10.65
CA GLU A 149 -27.55 22.34 9.81
C GLU A 149 -26.03 22.30 9.67
N GLN A 150 -25.40 23.45 9.46
CA GLN A 150 -23.95 23.58 9.32
C GLN A 150 -23.23 23.27 10.64
N LYS A 151 -23.74 23.77 11.77
CA LYS A 151 -23.21 23.49 13.12
C LYS A 151 -23.31 22.01 13.47
N THR A 152 -24.47 21.39 13.24
CA THR A 152 -24.67 19.95 13.42
C THR A 152 -23.75 19.15 12.49
N LYS A 153 -23.54 19.60 11.24
CA LYS A 153 -22.62 18.94 10.31
C LYS A 153 -21.18 19.00 10.79
N LEU A 154 -20.71 20.15 11.31
CA LEU A 154 -19.37 20.29 11.88
C LEU A 154 -19.17 19.30 13.05
N VAL A 155 -20.12 19.24 13.98
CA VAL A 155 -20.04 18.36 15.15
C VAL A 155 -19.99 16.90 14.74
N LYS A 156 -20.89 16.48 13.83
CA LYS A 156 -20.86 15.12 13.26
C LYS A 156 -19.53 14.80 12.58
N GLN A 157 -18.97 15.76 11.86
CA GLN A 157 -17.66 15.61 11.23
C GLN A 157 -16.56 15.42 12.29
N LEU A 158 -16.54 16.23 13.35
CA LEU A 158 -15.56 16.12 14.42
C LEU A 158 -15.67 14.79 15.18
N THR A 159 -16.89 14.35 15.51
CA THR A 159 -17.14 13.05 16.16
C THR A 159 -16.69 11.88 15.28
N MET A 160 -16.92 11.96 13.96
CA MET A 160 -16.42 10.97 13.01
C MET A 160 -14.88 10.95 12.98
N LEU A 161 -14.23 12.12 12.94
CA LEU A 161 -12.77 12.22 12.95
C LEU A 161 -12.16 11.70 14.25
N ASP A 162 -12.85 11.90 15.38
CA ASP A 162 -12.46 11.35 16.68
C ASP A 162 -12.52 9.82 16.68
N ALA A 163 -13.65 9.25 16.23
CA ALA A 163 -13.84 7.80 16.16
C ALA A 163 -12.87 7.10 15.19
N ASN A 164 -12.46 7.79 14.13
CA ASN A 164 -11.63 7.22 13.06
C ASN A 164 -10.12 7.21 13.37
N TYR A 165 -9.67 7.88 14.44
CA TYR A 165 -8.26 7.89 14.83
C TYR A 165 -8.04 7.09 16.12
N SER A 166 -7.02 6.21 16.12
CA SER A 166 -6.70 5.41 17.31
C SER A 166 -6.29 6.30 18.49
N GLY A 167 -7.17 6.41 19.48
CA GLY A 167 -7.03 7.28 20.65
C GLY A 167 -7.64 8.68 20.50
N GLY A 168 -8.42 8.92 19.45
CA GLY A 168 -9.24 10.13 19.31
C GLY A 168 -8.53 11.32 18.67
N LEU A 169 -9.32 12.35 18.35
CA LEU A 169 -8.89 13.58 17.72
C LEU A 169 -7.95 14.39 18.62
N LEU A 170 -8.10 14.30 19.94
CA LEU A 170 -7.18 14.93 20.88
C LEU A 170 -5.78 14.32 20.82
N LYS A 171 -5.67 12.98 20.72
CA LYS A 171 -4.38 12.31 20.52
C LYS A 171 -3.78 12.65 19.16
N TYR A 172 -4.59 12.75 18.11
CA TYR A 172 -4.13 13.24 16.80
C TYR A 172 -3.48 14.63 16.92
N ILE A 173 -4.15 15.57 17.58
CA ILE A 173 -3.62 16.93 17.81
C ILE A 173 -2.34 16.90 18.64
N SER A 174 -2.27 16.06 19.68
CA SER A 174 -1.06 15.90 20.51
C SER A 174 0.13 15.38 19.68
N ASN A 175 -0.08 14.31 18.91
CA ASN A 175 0.94 13.74 18.03
C ASN A 175 1.41 14.76 16.99
N ALA A 176 0.48 15.52 16.40
CA ALA A 176 0.81 16.58 15.45
C ALA A 176 1.71 17.66 16.09
N ARG A 177 1.42 18.10 17.31
CA ARG A 177 2.25 19.08 18.02
C ARG A 177 3.65 18.56 18.28
N GLU A 178 3.78 17.30 18.68
CA GLU A 178 5.09 16.66 18.89
C GLU A 178 5.89 16.60 17.59
N LEU A 179 5.28 16.13 16.50
CA LEU A 179 5.93 16.06 15.18
C LEU A 179 6.34 17.44 14.65
N LEU A 180 5.45 18.44 14.76
CA LEU A 180 5.74 19.82 14.35
C LEU A 180 6.86 20.44 15.18
N LYS A 181 6.86 20.19 16.50
CA LYS A 181 7.94 20.63 17.39
C LYS A 181 9.28 20.00 17.00
N SER A 182 9.32 18.68 16.82
CA SER A 182 10.53 17.97 16.39
C SER A 182 11.03 18.45 15.02
N SER A 183 10.12 18.70 14.07
CA SER A 183 10.47 19.27 12.77
C SER A 183 11.06 20.68 12.90
N LYS A 184 10.50 21.52 13.77
CA LYS A 184 10.98 22.89 14.01
C LYS A 184 12.34 22.91 14.67
N GLU A 185 12.60 21.97 15.58
CA GLU A 185 13.88 21.80 16.27
C GLU A 185 14.95 21.17 15.38
N GLY A 186 14.60 20.74 14.16
CA GLY A 186 15.53 20.08 13.25
C GLY A 186 16.01 18.72 13.78
N ALA A 187 15.20 18.06 14.61
CA ALA A 187 15.54 16.78 15.18
C ALA A 187 15.80 15.76 14.06
N ASN A 188 17.00 15.23 14.00
CA ASN A 188 17.33 14.15 13.06
C ASN A 188 16.88 12.82 13.66
N PRO A 189 15.82 12.16 13.14
CA PRO A 189 15.35 10.89 13.69
C PRO A 189 16.39 9.76 13.55
N LEU A 190 17.39 9.95 12.68
CA LEU A 190 18.46 8.99 12.43
C LEU A 190 19.79 9.41 13.09
N ALA A 191 19.77 10.37 14.03
CA ALA A 191 20.94 10.70 14.84
C ALA A 191 21.38 9.48 15.67
N GLY A 192 22.70 9.23 15.73
CA GLY A 192 23.29 8.09 16.44
C GLY A 192 23.12 6.73 15.73
N TRP A 193 22.51 6.69 14.54
CA TRP A 193 22.34 5.46 13.76
C TRP A 193 23.41 5.34 12.67
N THR A 194 24.08 4.19 12.61
CA THR A 194 25.02 3.84 11.54
C THR A 194 24.35 2.88 10.55
N PRO A 195 24.31 3.21 9.24
CA PRO A 195 23.73 2.35 8.22
C PRO A 195 24.68 1.24 7.76
N SER A 196 24.08 0.12 7.36
CA SER A 196 24.75 -1.02 6.73
C SER A 196 23.78 -1.72 5.78
N VAL A 197 24.31 -2.45 4.80
CA VAL A 197 23.49 -3.24 3.87
C VAL A 197 22.84 -4.39 4.68
N PRO A 198 21.51 -4.55 4.63
CA PRO A 198 20.82 -5.61 5.35
C PRO A 198 21.14 -7.00 4.76
N GLU A 199 20.83 -8.05 5.52
CA GLU A 199 20.83 -9.41 4.95
C GLU A 199 19.75 -9.50 3.86
N GLY A 200 20.08 -10.11 2.72
CA GLY A 200 19.16 -10.31 1.62
C GLY A 200 19.58 -11.47 0.71
N THR A 201 18.78 -11.74 -0.30
CA THR A 201 19.08 -12.72 -1.36
C THR A 201 18.83 -12.05 -2.70
N ALA A 202 19.87 -11.93 -3.52
CA ALA A 202 19.74 -11.45 -4.89
C ALA A 202 19.47 -12.66 -5.78
N LEU A 203 18.34 -12.65 -6.49
CA LEU A 203 17.98 -13.70 -7.44
C LEU A 203 17.98 -13.14 -8.85
N GLU A 204 18.59 -13.89 -9.76
CA GLU A 204 18.45 -13.67 -11.19
C GLU A 204 17.35 -14.57 -11.74
N TYR A 205 16.41 -13.97 -12.48
CA TYR A 205 15.24 -14.66 -13.02
C TYR A 205 15.64 -15.85 -13.90
N GLY A 206 14.98 -16.99 -13.72
CA GLY A 206 15.21 -18.20 -14.51
C GLY A 206 16.45 -19.01 -14.12
N THR A 207 17.25 -18.56 -13.16
CA THR A 207 18.34 -19.38 -12.59
C THR A 207 17.80 -20.55 -11.78
N SER A 208 18.60 -21.61 -11.62
CA SER A 208 18.23 -22.76 -10.79
C SER A 208 17.92 -22.37 -9.35
N GLU A 209 18.62 -21.36 -8.81
CA GLU A 209 18.34 -20.84 -7.46
C GLU A 209 16.98 -20.15 -7.40
N PHE A 210 16.66 -19.30 -8.38
CA PHE A 210 15.33 -18.68 -8.49
C PHE A 210 14.22 -19.74 -8.51
N LEU A 211 14.35 -20.75 -9.38
CA LEU A 211 13.36 -21.82 -9.51
C LEU A 211 13.21 -22.65 -8.22
N GLN A 212 14.29 -22.88 -7.47
CA GLN A 212 14.25 -23.58 -6.19
C GLN A 212 13.51 -22.80 -5.10
N TYR A 213 13.65 -21.46 -5.07
CA TYR A 213 12.88 -20.62 -4.15
C TYR A 213 11.44 -20.44 -4.62
N GLU A 214 11.20 -20.29 -5.91
CA GLU A 214 9.85 -20.26 -6.48
C GLU A 214 9.09 -21.53 -6.14
N GLN A 215 9.70 -22.71 -6.33
CA GLN A 215 9.05 -23.98 -6.01
C GLN A 215 8.73 -24.12 -4.52
N ALA A 216 9.63 -23.66 -3.64
CA ALA A 216 9.35 -23.62 -2.20
C ALA A 216 8.24 -22.61 -1.85
N GLY A 217 8.20 -21.48 -2.56
CA GLY A 217 7.15 -20.48 -2.45
C GLY A 217 5.77 -20.98 -2.85
N VAL A 218 5.69 -21.82 -3.88
CA VAL A 218 4.45 -22.49 -4.28
C VAL A 218 3.89 -23.33 -3.14
N ASP A 219 4.72 -23.90 -2.26
CA ASP A 219 4.24 -24.65 -1.08
C ASP A 219 3.75 -23.74 0.06
N GLU A 220 4.13 -22.46 0.03
CA GLU A 220 3.76 -21.47 1.03
C GLU A 220 2.60 -20.57 0.58
N VAL A 221 2.38 -20.40 -0.72
CA VAL A 221 1.37 -19.49 -1.27
C VAL A 221 -0.05 -19.87 -0.88
N GLY A 222 -0.32 -21.16 -0.63
CA GLY A 222 -1.57 -21.68 -0.07
C GLY A 222 -1.93 -21.13 1.32
N TYR A 223 -0.97 -20.51 1.99
CA TYR A 223 -1.09 -19.89 3.30
C TYR A 223 -0.84 -18.38 3.24
N ALA A 224 -0.88 -17.75 2.06
CA ALA A 224 -0.71 -16.32 1.89
C ALA A 224 -2.07 -15.60 1.77
N GLY A 225 -2.16 -14.43 2.39
CA GLY A 225 -3.20 -13.44 2.15
C GLY A 225 -2.62 -12.22 1.45
N PHE A 226 -3.37 -11.65 0.52
CA PHE A 226 -2.90 -10.60 -0.38
C PHE A 226 -3.54 -9.26 -0.02
N VAL A 227 -2.74 -8.20 0.07
CA VAL A 227 -3.24 -6.86 0.42
C VAL A 227 -2.81 -5.84 -0.63
N LEU A 228 -3.77 -5.30 -1.36
CA LEU A 228 -3.56 -4.24 -2.34
C LEU A 228 -3.82 -2.87 -1.73
N VAL A 229 -2.86 -1.95 -1.87
CA VAL A 229 -3.09 -0.53 -1.58
C VAL A 229 -3.49 0.21 -2.85
N ALA A 230 -4.77 0.59 -2.94
CA ALA A 230 -5.41 1.22 -4.12
C ALA A 230 -6.18 2.51 -3.77
N GLY A 231 -5.61 3.35 -2.90
CA GLY A 231 -6.22 4.62 -2.48
C GLY A 231 -6.07 5.79 -3.45
N GLY A 232 -5.28 5.65 -4.52
CA GLY A 232 -4.89 6.75 -5.40
C GLY A 232 -5.64 6.83 -6.74
N LEU A 233 -5.94 8.04 -7.17
CA LEU A 233 -6.38 8.34 -8.53
C LEU A 233 -5.20 8.45 -9.51
N GLY A 234 -5.49 8.31 -10.81
CA GLY A 234 -4.51 8.40 -11.89
C GLY A 234 -4.21 9.82 -12.39
N GLU A 235 -4.62 10.87 -11.68
CA GLU A 235 -4.64 12.25 -12.21
C GLU A 235 -3.26 12.73 -12.68
N ARG A 236 -2.19 12.40 -11.94
CA ARG A 236 -0.81 12.72 -12.33
C ARG A 236 -0.37 12.04 -13.64
N LEU A 237 -0.98 10.91 -13.98
CA LEU A 237 -0.77 10.19 -15.24
C LEU A 237 -1.64 10.73 -16.38
N GLY A 238 -2.52 11.71 -16.12
CA GLY A 238 -3.53 12.17 -17.06
C GLY A 238 -4.74 11.23 -17.17
N PHE A 239 -4.95 10.34 -16.19
CA PHE A 239 -6.07 9.40 -16.15
C PHE A 239 -7.04 9.77 -15.03
N SER A 240 -8.30 10.04 -15.38
CA SER A 240 -9.34 10.49 -14.43
C SER A 240 -9.96 9.36 -13.60
N GLY A 241 -9.65 8.10 -13.90
CA GLY A 241 -10.16 6.94 -13.17
C GLY A 241 -9.27 6.47 -12.02
N ILE A 242 -9.70 5.38 -11.38
CA ILE A 242 -8.91 4.64 -10.40
C ILE A 242 -7.75 3.93 -11.10
N LYS A 243 -6.52 4.04 -10.56
CA LYS A 243 -5.34 3.46 -11.21
C LYS A 243 -5.44 1.96 -11.48
N VAL A 244 -6.10 1.22 -10.60
CA VAL A 244 -6.30 -0.23 -10.78
C VAL A 244 -7.22 -0.58 -11.96
N GLY A 245 -7.95 0.40 -12.48
CA GLY A 245 -8.73 0.31 -13.73
C GLY A 245 -7.92 0.62 -14.99
N LEU A 246 -6.64 1.03 -14.87
CA LEU A 246 -5.76 1.15 -16.03
C LEU A 246 -5.50 -0.24 -16.64
N PRO A 247 -5.40 -0.35 -17.98
CA PRO A 247 -4.96 -1.57 -18.61
C PRO A 247 -3.47 -1.82 -18.29
N VAL A 248 -3.12 -3.06 -17.97
CA VAL A 248 -1.71 -3.50 -17.83
C VAL A 248 -1.01 -3.41 -19.17
N GLU A 249 -1.74 -3.73 -20.24
CA GLU A 249 -1.28 -3.74 -21.62
C GLU A 249 -2.49 -3.53 -22.57
N LYS A 250 -2.23 -3.14 -23.82
CA LYS A 250 -3.27 -2.65 -24.77
C LYS A 250 -3.83 -3.70 -25.73
N VAL A 251 -3.32 -4.92 -25.71
CA VAL A 251 -3.77 -6.04 -26.55
C VAL A 251 -5.07 -6.62 -26.00
N SER A 252 -5.13 -6.96 -24.71
CA SER A 252 -6.37 -7.47 -24.09
C SER A 252 -7.15 -6.41 -23.33
N ASP A 253 -6.55 -5.24 -23.07
CA ASP A 253 -7.10 -4.20 -22.20
C ASP A 253 -7.43 -4.68 -20.77
N MET A 254 -6.82 -5.80 -20.35
CA MET A 254 -6.93 -6.32 -18.99
C MET A 254 -6.47 -5.27 -17.98
N THR A 255 -7.37 -4.92 -17.08
CA THR A 255 -7.08 -3.95 -16.01
C THR A 255 -6.08 -4.52 -15.00
N TYR A 256 -5.36 -3.65 -14.29
CA TYR A 256 -4.52 -4.08 -13.16
C TYR A 256 -5.31 -4.89 -12.13
N LEU A 257 -6.52 -4.46 -11.78
CA LEU A 257 -7.35 -5.18 -10.82
C LEU A 257 -7.70 -6.59 -11.28
N GLN A 258 -8.07 -6.73 -12.56
CA GLN A 258 -8.32 -8.03 -13.17
C GLN A 258 -7.06 -8.90 -13.14
N PHE A 259 -5.92 -8.35 -13.56
CA PHE A 259 -4.64 -9.05 -13.57
C PHE A 259 -4.26 -9.59 -12.18
N TYR A 260 -4.44 -8.78 -11.13
CA TYR A 260 -4.16 -9.21 -9.76
C TYR A 260 -5.13 -10.30 -9.29
N CYS A 261 -6.42 -10.18 -9.59
CA CYS A 261 -7.38 -11.21 -9.23
C CYS A 261 -7.06 -12.55 -9.94
N GLU A 262 -6.84 -12.52 -11.26
CA GLU A 262 -6.50 -13.71 -12.03
C GLU A 262 -5.15 -14.32 -11.58
N SER A 263 -4.18 -13.50 -11.20
CA SER A 263 -2.89 -13.97 -10.67
C SER A 263 -3.04 -14.70 -9.33
N ILE A 264 -3.84 -14.17 -8.41
CA ILE A 264 -4.11 -14.82 -7.11
C ILE A 264 -4.88 -16.13 -7.33
N LEU A 265 -5.88 -16.15 -8.22
CA LEU A 265 -6.62 -17.36 -8.57
C LEU A 265 -5.72 -18.43 -9.23
N HIS A 266 -4.76 -18.01 -10.04
CA HIS A 266 -3.80 -18.93 -10.63
C HIS A 266 -2.87 -19.56 -9.58
N LEU A 267 -2.37 -18.76 -8.64
CA LEU A 267 -1.58 -19.25 -7.49
C LEU A 267 -2.40 -20.19 -6.60
N GLN A 268 -3.66 -19.84 -6.36
CA GLN A 268 -4.62 -20.69 -5.64
C GLN A 268 -4.79 -22.04 -6.32
N LYS A 269 -5.06 -22.03 -7.63
CA LYS A 269 -5.21 -23.25 -8.43
C LYS A 269 -3.94 -24.10 -8.39
N LEU A 270 -2.77 -23.48 -8.60
CA LEU A 270 -1.49 -24.18 -8.58
C LEU A 270 -1.25 -24.90 -7.25
N PHE A 271 -1.50 -24.23 -6.12
CA PHE A 271 -1.40 -24.83 -4.80
C PHE A 271 -2.41 -25.98 -4.63
N ASN A 272 -3.67 -25.73 -4.96
CA ASN A 272 -4.75 -26.70 -4.79
C ASN A 272 -4.55 -27.97 -5.63
N ASP A 273 -4.13 -27.84 -6.89
CA ASP A 273 -3.84 -28.98 -7.77
C ASP A 273 -2.67 -29.80 -7.23
N LYS A 274 -1.61 -29.14 -6.74
CA LYS A 274 -0.41 -29.81 -6.21
C LYS A 274 -0.70 -30.56 -4.91
N HIS A 275 -1.51 -29.98 -4.04
CA HIS A 275 -1.74 -30.49 -2.68
C HIS A 275 -3.08 -31.24 -2.53
N GLY A 276 -3.91 -31.28 -3.56
CA GLY A 276 -5.25 -31.88 -3.50
C GLY A 276 -6.18 -31.17 -2.53
N THR A 277 -6.10 -29.83 -2.45
CA THR A 277 -6.89 -29.00 -1.53
C THR A 277 -7.89 -28.12 -2.28
N ASP A 278 -8.78 -27.46 -1.54
CA ASP A 278 -9.68 -26.43 -2.07
C ASP A 278 -9.60 -25.17 -1.20
N ARG A 279 -8.38 -24.63 -1.07
CA ARG A 279 -8.14 -23.41 -0.31
C ARG A 279 -8.52 -22.19 -1.15
N GLN A 280 -9.06 -21.18 -0.48
CA GLN A 280 -9.28 -19.84 -1.05
C GLN A 280 -8.22 -18.89 -0.49
N LEU A 281 -7.51 -18.18 -1.38
CA LEU A 281 -6.50 -17.21 -0.98
C LEU A 281 -7.18 -15.85 -0.75
N PRO A 282 -7.18 -15.30 0.48
CA PRO A 282 -7.93 -14.09 0.77
C PRO A 282 -7.23 -12.87 0.18
N PHE A 283 -8.04 -11.89 -0.25
CA PHE A 283 -7.57 -10.67 -0.90
C PHE A 283 -8.24 -9.43 -0.29
N ALA A 284 -7.47 -8.58 0.38
CA ALA A 284 -7.95 -7.31 0.91
C ALA A 284 -7.48 -6.15 0.03
N ILE A 285 -8.36 -5.17 -0.22
CA ILE A 285 -8.05 -4.00 -1.03
C ILE A 285 -8.33 -2.75 -0.22
N MET A 286 -7.29 -1.98 0.08
CA MET A 286 -7.44 -0.66 0.67
C MET A 286 -7.82 0.36 -0.42
N THR A 287 -8.94 1.06 -0.24
CA THR A 287 -9.42 2.13 -1.12
C THR A 287 -9.48 3.46 -0.38
N SER A 288 -9.75 4.56 -1.06
CA SER A 288 -10.07 5.86 -0.46
C SER A 288 -11.51 6.26 -0.77
N GLU A 289 -11.96 7.38 -0.19
CA GLU A 289 -13.25 7.98 -0.56
C GLU A 289 -13.39 8.15 -2.08
N ASP A 290 -12.30 8.53 -2.74
CA ASP A 290 -12.30 8.84 -4.17
C ASP A 290 -12.20 7.56 -5.04
N THR A 291 -11.77 6.42 -4.49
CA THR A 291 -11.58 5.17 -5.25
C THR A 291 -12.54 4.04 -4.88
N HIS A 292 -13.23 4.11 -3.73
CA HIS A 292 -14.02 2.99 -3.20
C HIS A 292 -15.17 2.55 -4.12
N ALA A 293 -16.09 3.46 -4.43
CA ALA A 293 -17.27 3.16 -5.25
C ALA A 293 -16.89 2.66 -6.66
N ALA A 294 -15.86 3.26 -7.27
CA ALA A 294 -15.37 2.84 -8.57
C ALA A 294 -14.69 1.46 -8.53
N THR A 295 -13.97 1.14 -7.45
CA THR A 295 -13.33 -0.18 -7.27
C THR A 295 -14.37 -1.27 -7.06
N GLU A 296 -15.38 -1.00 -6.23
CA GLU A 296 -16.50 -1.91 -6.01
C GLU A 296 -17.29 -2.16 -7.30
N ALA A 297 -17.60 -1.09 -8.05
CA ALA A 297 -18.29 -1.21 -9.33
C ALA A 297 -17.47 -2.04 -10.36
N LEU A 298 -16.14 -1.84 -10.40
CA LEU A 298 -15.26 -2.58 -11.30
C LEU A 298 -15.25 -4.09 -10.96
N LEU A 299 -15.21 -4.44 -9.67
CA LEU A 299 -15.33 -5.84 -9.22
C LEU A 299 -16.71 -6.42 -9.56
N ALA A 300 -17.78 -5.76 -9.11
CA ALA A 300 -19.14 -6.26 -9.22
C ALA A 300 -19.58 -6.47 -10.68
N THR A 301 -19.29 -5.49 -11.55
CA THR A 301 -19.66 -5.56 -12.98
C THR A 301 -18.97 -6.71 -13.71
N ASN A 302 -17.81 -7.17 -13.21
CA ASN A 302 -17.03 -8.24 -13.80
C ASN A 302 -17.12 -9.56 -13.01
N GLY A 303 -18.10 -9.71 -12.12
CA GLY A 303 -18.27 -10.92 -11.30
C GLY A 303 -17.03 -11.23 -10.44
N TYR A 304 -16.43 -10.19 -9.85
CA TYR A 304 -15.20 -10.25 -9.06
C TYR A 304 -14.03 -10.95 -9.77
N PHE A 305 -14.03 -10.94 -11.11
CA PHE A 305 -13.03 -11.60 -11.95
C PHE A 305 -12.85 -13.09 -11.64
N GLY A 306 -13.91 -13.76 -11.16
CA GLY A 306 -13.90 -15.18 -10.79
C GLY A 306 -13.52 -15.49 -9.34
N MET A 307 -13.19 -14.48 -8.53
CA MET A 307 -13.01 -14.65 -7.08
C MET A 307 -14.34 -15.05 -6.43
N GLN A 308 -14.28 -15.93 -5.43
CA GLN A 308 -15.48 -16.40 -4.73
C GLN A 308 -16.03 -15.32 -3.78
N GLU A 309 -17.32 -15.46 -3.43
CA GLU A 309 -17.94 -14.57 -2.45
C GLU A 309 -17.18 -14.60 -1.12
N GLY A 310 -16.91 -13.43 -0.54
CA GLY A 310 -16.12 -13.29 0.69
C GLY A 310 -14.60 -13.40 0.53
N GLN A 311 -14.09 -13.79 -0.64
CA GLN A 311 -12.65 -13.87 -0.91
C GLN A 311 -12.00 -12.48 -1.03
N VAL A 312 -12.76 -11.48 -1.51
CA VAL A 312 -12.32 -10.08 -1.63
C VAL A 312 -12.93 -9.22 -0.53
N GLN A 313 -12.12 -8.48 0.22
CA GLN A 313 -12.54 -7.57 1.29
C GLN A 313 -12.09 -6.13 0.98
N LEU A 314 -13.03 -5.21 0.77
CA LEU A 314 -12.72 -3.79 0.59
C LEU A 314 -12.56 -3.08 1.94
N MET A 315 -11.47 -2.35 2.11
CA MET A 315 -11.15 -1.55 3.29
C MET A 315 -11.02 -0.08 2.89
N LYS A 316 -12.05 0.73 3.14
CA LYS A 316 -11.97 2.16 2.86
C LYS A 316 -11.14 2.86 3.94
N GLN A 317 -10.07 3.54 3.53
CA GLN A 317 -9.30 4.44 4.41
C GLN A 317 -10.10 5.72 4.66
N GLU A 318 -10.05 6.18 5.90
CA GLU A 318 -10.69 7.42 6.32
C GLU A 318 -9.73 8.60 6.14
N LYS A 319 -10.28 9.83 6.08
CA LYS A 319 -9.46 11.04 5.98
C LYS A 319 -9.10 11.54 7.37
N VAL A 320 -7.94 12.18 7.50
CA VAL A 320 -7.51 12.87 8.73
C VAL A 320 -7.63 14.39 8.58
N PRO A 321 -7.78 15.14 9.70
CA PRO A 321 -7.86 16.60 9.68
C PRO A 321 -6.57 17.25 9.18
N CYS A 322 -6.67 18.29 8.36
CA CYS A 322 -5.55 19.16 8.02
C CYS A 322 -5.24 20.12 9.17
N LEU A 323 -3.98 20.52 9.29
CA LEU A 323 -3.53 21.54 10.25
C LEU A 323 -3.38 22.88 9.52
N ALA A 324 -3.82 23.97 10.16
CA ALA A 324 -3.72 25.33 9.67
C ALA A 324 -2.37 25.98 10.00
N ASP A 325 -1.77 25.57 11.12
CA ASP A 325 -0.57 26.20 11.67
C ASP A 325 0.30 25.23 12.48
N ASN A 326 1.42 25.76 13.01
CA ASN A 326 2.39 25.01 13.81
C ASN A 326 1.92 24.71 15.26
N ASP A 327 0.78 25.27 15.69
CA ASP A 327 0.16 24.97 16.98
C ASP A 327 -0.87 23.82 16.89
N ALA A 328 -0.94 23.22 15.69
CA ALA A 328 -1.86 22.16 15.29
C ALA A 328 -3.33 22.58 15.37
N ALA A 329 -3.65 23.85 15.09
CA ALA A 329 -5.03 24.27 14.88
C ALA A 329 -5.61 23.52 13.66
N LEU A 330 -6.82 22.96 13.79
CA LEU A 330 -7.47 22.28 12.67
C LEU A 330 -7.87 23.29 11.58
N ALA A 331 -7.55 22.99 10.32
CA ALA A 331 -7.88 23.86 9.20
C ALA A 331 -9.35 23.71 8.81
N CYS A 332 -10.04 24.84 8.65
CA CYS A 332 -11.37 24.87 8.02
C CYS A 332 -11.26 25.15 6.52
N LYS A 333 -12.28 24.73 5.77
CA LYS A 333 -12.39 25.05 4.33
C LYS A 333 -12.57 26.56 4.16
N PRO A 334 -11.81 27.23 3.27
CA PRO A 334 -12.01 28.65 2.98
C PRO A 334 -13.46 28.95 2.59
N GLY A 335 -14.08 29.94 3.23
CA GLY A 335 -15.48 30.32 3.02
C GLY A 335 -16.52 29.35 3.62
N SER A 336 -16.09 28.33 4.38
CA SER A 336 -16.98 27.42 5.10
C SER A 336 -16.37 27.06 6.48
N PRO A 337 -16.52 27.94 7.49
CA PRO A 337 -15.93 27.76 8.83
C PRO A 337 -16.47 26.50 9.53
N PHE A 338 -17.65 26.01 9.12
CA PHE A 338 -18.30 24.80 9.61
C PHE A 338 -17.85 23.49 8.92
N THR A 339 -16.76 23.52 8.14
CA THR A 339 -16.21 22.32 7.51
C THR A 339 -14.72 22.22 7.77
N VAL A 340 -14.30 21.18 8.49
CA VAL A 340 -12.87 20.86 8.67
C VAL A 340 -12.33 20.30 7.35
N LEU A 341 -11.17 20.81 6.93
CA LEU A 341 -10.45 20.31 5.78
C LEU A 341 -9.78 18.99 6.15
N THR A 342 -9.91 17.97 5.30
CA THR A 342 -9.36 16.64 5.56
C THR A 342 -8.53 16.14 4.37
N LYS A 343 -7.52 15.32 4.61
CA LYS A 343 -6.68 14.67 3.58
C LYS A 343 -6.48 13.18 3.88
N PRO A 344 -6.13 12.37 2.87
CA PRO A 344 -5.60 11.02 3.10
C PRO A 344 -4.40 11.06 4.06
N HIS A 345 -4.35 10.13 5.02
CA HIS A 345 -3.25 10.05 5.99
C HIS A 345 -2.02 9.32 5.41
N GLY A 346 -2.21 8.50 4.37
CA GLY A 346 -1.15 7.82 3.63
C GLY A 346 -1.42 6.33 3.50
N HIS A 347 -0.55 5.59 2.80
CA HIS A 347 -0.73 4.15 2.64
C HIS A 347 -0.54 3.35 3.93
N GLY A 348 0.03 3.94 4.98
CA GLY A 348 0.21 3.31 6.29
C GLY A 348 -1.11 2.95 6.99
N ASP A 349 -2.22 3.59 6.62
CA ASP A 349 -3.55 3.28 7.16
C ASP A 349 -3.97 1.83 6.92
N VAL A 350 -3.38 1.16 5.92
CA VAL A 350 -3.66 -0.24 5.63
C VAL A 350 -3.46 -1.11 6.85
N HIS A 351 -2.45 -0.83 7.68
CA HIS A 351 -2.16 -1.63 8.86
C HIS A 351 -3.22 -1.43 9.96
N SER A 352 -3.61 -0.18 10.20
CA SER A 352 -4.69 0.17 11.13
C SER A 352 -6.03 -0.41 10.68
N LEU A 353 -6.32 -0.41 9.38
CA LEU A 353 -7.54 -1.01 8.82
C LEU A 353 -7.54 -2.53 8.96
N MET A 354 -6.42 -3.19 8.66
CA MET A 354 -6.26 -4.64 8.83
C MET A 354 -6.50 -5.07 10.29
N HIS A 355 -6.10 -4.24 11.26
CA HIS A 355 -6.35 -4.45 12.69
C HIS A 355 -7.81 -4.15 13.09
N THR A 356 -8.25 -2.91 12.90
CA THR A 356 -9.54 -2.41 13.40
C THR A 356 -10.75 -3.07 12.74
N LYS A 357 -10.62 -3.53 11.49
CA LYS A 357 -11.66 -4.32 10.79
C LYS A 357 -11.61 -5.81 11.12
N GLY A 358 -10.65 -6.26 11.94
CA GLY A 358 -10.49 -7.66 12.34
C GLY A 358 -9.98 -8.60 11.24
N ILE A 359 -9.55 -8.06 10.09
CA ILE A 359 -9.14 -8.85 8.92
C ILE A 359 -7.86 -9.65 9.22
N ALA A 360 -6.84 -9.02 9.81
CA ALA A 360 -5.61 -9.72 10.16
C ALA A 360 -5.86 -10.84 11.18
N ALA A 361 -6.71 -10.59 12.18
CA ALA A 361 -7.10 -11.58 13.17
C ALA A 361 -7.87 -12.76 12.54
N GLN A 362 -8.81 -12.47 11.63
CA GLN A 362 -9.56 -13.49 10.88
C GLN A 362 -8.65 -14.34 10.00
N TRP A 363 -7.70 -13.73 9.28
CA TRP A 363 -6.78 -14.47 8.42
C TRP A 363 -5.86 -15.37 9.23
N ARG A 364 -5.35 -14.85 10.37
CA ARG A 364 -4.55 -15.65 11.31
C ARG A 364 -5.32 -16.89 11.79
N THR A 365 -6.56 -16.75 12.23
CA THR A 365 -7.37 -17.90 12.67
C THR A 365 -7.75 -18.87 11.55
N SER A 366 -7.80 -18.38 10.31
CA SER A 366 -8.04 -19.18 9.11
C SER A 366 -6.78 -19.92 8.60
N GLY A 367 -5.65 -19.79 9.30
CA GLY A 367 -4.40 -20.47 8.96
C GLY A 367 -3.58 -19.79 7.87
N VAL A 368 -3.78 -18.50 7.62
CA VAL A 368 -2.86 -17.68 6.83
C VAL A 368 -1.57 -17.48 7.64
N LYS A 369 -0.43 -17.77 7.01
CA LYS A 369 0.92 -17.63 7.58
C LYS A 369 1.66 -16.40 7.05
N TRP A 370 1.28 -15.91 5.88
CA TRP A 370 1.97 -14.81 5.19
C TRP A 370 1.00 -13.71 4.78
N VAL A 371 1.37 -12.45 4.96
CA VAL A 371 0.65 -11.30 4.41
C VAL A 371 1.51 -10.63 3.36
N CYS A 372 1.02 -10.57 2.13
CA CYS A 372 1.70 -10.00 0.98
C CYS A 372 1.09 -8.63 0.64
N PHE A 373 1.77 -7.53 0.98
CA PHE A 373 1.35 -6.18 0.61
C PHE A 373 1.93 -5.77 -0.75
N PHE A 374 1.11 -5.17 -1.60
CA PHE A 374 1.52 -4.67 -2.91
C PHE A 374 0.77 -3.40 -3.35
N GLN A 375 1.30 -2.75 -4.39
CA GLN A 375 0.87 -1.44 -4.87
C GLN A 375 0.03 -1.52 -6.15
N ASP A 376 -0.74 -0.45 -6.40
CA ASP A 376 -1.76 -0.33 -7.45
C ASP A 376 -1.33 -0.68 -8.89
N THR A 377 -0.13 -0.29 -9.35
CA THR A 377 0.27 -0.40 -10.77
C THR A 377 1.62 -1.10 -10.99
N ASN A 378 1.88 -2.22 -10.33
CA ASN A 378 3.05 -3.06 -10.57
C ASN A 378 2.66 -4.51 -10.93
N ALA A 379 2.48 -4.79 -12.22
CA ALA A 379 2.13 -6.13 -12.70
C ALA A 379 3.24 -7.18 -12.47
N MET A 380 4.49 -6.75 -12.31
CA MET A 380 5.63 -7.66 -12.16
C MET A 380 5.67 -8.33 -10.79
N VAL A 381 4.92 -7.83 -9.80
CA VAL A 381 4.96 -8.31 -8.41
C VAL A 381 4.68 -9.82 -8.29
N PHE A 382 3.74 -10.34 -9.09
CA PHE A 382 3.34 -11.75 -9.04
C PHE A 382 4.40 -12.72 -9.60
N ARG A 383 5.43 -12.21 -10.29
CA ARG A 383 6.62 -13.00 -10.67
C ARG A 383 7.63 -13.14 -9.53
N ALA A 384 7.60 -12.23 -8.55
CA ALA A 384 8.54 -12.20 -7.43
C ALA A 384 7.94 -12.76 -6.14
N ILE A 385 6.62 -12.71 -5.95
CA ILE A 385 5.96 -13.17 -4.72
C ILE A 385 6.29 -14.64 -4.39
N PRO A 386 6.19 -15.62 -5.32
CA PRO A 386 6.49 -17.01 -4.97
C PRO A 386 7.93 -17.18 -4.46
N SER A 387 8.93 -16.72 -5.20
CA SER A 387 10.32 -16.81 -4.75
C SER A 387 10.57 -16.03 -3.44
N GLY A 388 9.93 -14.88 -3.26
CA GLY A 388 9.95 -14.11 -2.01
C GLY A 388 9.38 -14.88 -0.81
N LEU A 389 8.25 -15.59 -0.98
CA LEU A 389 7.68 -16.47 0.04
C LEU A 389 8.62 -17.63 0.36
N GLY A 390 9.18 -18.27 -0.68
CA GLY A 390 10.13 -19.37 -0.51
C GLY A 390 11.40 -18.95 0.23
N ILE A 391 11.93 -17.75 -0.03
CA ILE A 391 13.04 -17.18 0.74
C ILE A 391 12.61 -16.95 2.19
N SER A 392 11.46 -16.31 2.40
CA SER A 392 10.98 -15.96 3.75
C SER A 392 10.80 -17.21 4.61
N ALA A 393 10.22 -18.27 4.05
CA ALA A 393 10.04 -19.55 4.73
C ALA A 393 11.37 -20.26 5.01
N LYS A 394 12.27 -20.36 4.01
CA LYS A 394 13.57 -21.05 4.19
C LYS A 394 14.51 -20.32 5.14
N LYS A 395 14.49 -18.98 5.15
CA LYS A 395 15.37 -18.16 6.00
C LYS A 395 14.72 -17.75 7.33
N GLY A 396 13.43 -18.03 7.52
CA GLY A 396 12.71 -17.67 8.74
C GLY A 396 12.54 -16.16 8.92
N PHE A 397 12.36 -15.41 7.84
CA PHE A 397 12.17 -13.95 7.92
C PHE A 397 10.76 -13.61 8.40
N ALA A 398 10.68 -12.83 9.48
CA ALA A 398 9.41 -12.29 9.96
C ALA A 398 8.88 -11.14 9.07
N PHE A 399 9.78 -10.43 8.40
CA PHE A 399 9.47 -9.32 7.50
C PHE A 399 10.47 -9.32 6.35
N ASN A 400 9.97 -9.28 5.11
CA ASN A 400 10.79 -9.31 3.91
C ASN A 400 10.29 -8.26 2.91
N SER A 401 11.14 -7.27 2.61
CA SER A 401 10.88 -6.27 1.56
C SER A 401 11.45 -6.76 0.23
N LEU A 402 10.61 -6.92 -0.79
CA LEU A 402 11.13 -7.17 -2.13
C LEU A 402 11.77 -5.89 -2.66
N CYS A 403 12.97 -6.06 -3.21
CA CYS A 403 13.80 -4.96 -3.67
C CYS A 403 14.24 -5.16 -5.12
N ALA A 404 14.70 -4.07 -5.72
CA ALA A 404 15.43 -4.10 -6.99
C ALA A 404 16.77 -3.38 -6.86
N PRO A 405 17.76 -3.70 -7.71
CA PRO A 405 18.93 -2.85 -7.88
C PRO A 405 18.50 -1.44 -8.27
N ARG A 406 18.99 -0.42 -7.56
CA ARG A 406 18.72 1.00 -7.83
C ARG A 406 20.00 1.74 -8.14
N LYS A 407 19.92 2.83 -8.89
CA LYS A 407 21.07 3.73 -9.04
C LYS A 407 21.19 4.62 -7.81
N ALA A 408 22.40 4.93 -7.42
CA ALA A 408 22.64 5.93 -6.39
C ALA A 408 21.94 7.25 -6.76
N LYS A 409 21.34 7.90 -5.75
CA LYS A 409 20.57 9.16 -5.86
C LYS A 409 19.27 9.06 -6.66
N GLU A 410 18.87 7.86 -7.07
CA GLU A 410 17.53 7.63 -7.61
C GLU A 410 16.47 7.92 -6.54
N ALA A 411 15.32 8.48 -6.95
CA ALA A 411 14.21 8.87 -6.08
C ALA A 411 13.39 7.65 -5.60
N VAL A 412 14.09 6.66 -5.05
CA VAL A 412 13.59 5.41 -4.52
C VAL A 412 14.28 5.18 -3.19
N GLY A 413 13.48 4.97 -2.12
CA GLY A 413 14.00 4.63 -0.80
C GLY A 413 14.81 3.34 -0.80
N ALA A 414 15.71 3.18 0.17
CA ALA A 414 16.59 2.03 0.24
C ALA A 414 16.40 1.25 1.54
N ILE A 415 16.33 -0.08 1.45
CA ILE A 415 16.29 -0.92 2.66
C ILE A 415 17.67 -0.93 3.30
N THR A 416 17.71 -0.50 4.55
CA THR A 416 18.95 -0.26 5.28
C THR A 416 18.83 -0.87 6.67
N LYS A 417 19.88 -1.56 7.11
CA LYS A 417 20.05 -1.98 8.50
C LYS A 417 20.74 -0.86 9.26
N LEU A 418 20.07 -0.30 10.25
CA LEU A 418 20.58 0.73 11.14
C LEU A 418 20.99 0.11 12.48
N THR A 419 22.17 0.46 12.96
CA THR A 419 22.65 0.13 14.30
C THR A 419 22.88 1.40 15.08
N HIS A 420 22.21 1.57 16.21
CA HIS A 420 22.36 2.73 17.08
C HIS A 420 23.54 2.54 18.03
N GLU A 421 24.14 3.64 18.49
CA GLU A 421 25.25 3.64 19.45
C GLU A 421 24.95 2.92 20.77
N ASP A 422 23.67 2.87 21.18
CA ASP A 422 23.21 2.14 22.38
C ASP A 422 22.95 0.63 22.14
N GLY A 423 23.26 0.12 20.94
CA GLY A 423 23.12 -1.28 20.58
C GLY A 423 21.76 -1.68 20.01
N ARG A 424 20.78 -0.76 19.91
CA ARG A 424 19.53 -1.03 19.18
C ARG A 424 19.79 -1.26 17.71
N VAL A 425 19.03 -2.17 17.10
CA VAL A 425 19.13 -2.50 15.67
C VAL A 425 17.75 -2.48 15.06
N MET A 426 17.63 -1.91 13.86
CA MET A 426 16.40 -1.94 13.07
C MET A 426 16.75 -2.06 11.58
N THR A 427 15.89 -2.70 10.81
CA THR A 427 15.99 -2.71 9.34
C THR A 427 14.73 -2.06 8.78
N LEU A 428 14.89 -1.00 8.00
CA LEU A 428 13.78 -0.21 7.48
C LEU A 428 14.12 0.46 6.16
N ASN A 429 13.08 0.97 5.50
CA ASN A 429 13.22 1.83 4.34
C ASN A 429 13.67 3.23 4.77
N VAL A 430 14.87 3.63 4.36
CA VAL A 430 15.35 5.01 4.50
C VAL A 430 15.03 5.73 3.19
N GLU A 431 14.24 6.80 3.27
CA GLU A 431 13.84 7.57 2.09
C GLU A 431 15.06 8.18 1.39
N TYR A 432 14.98 8.32 0.06
CA TYR A 432 16.11 8.78 -0.75
C TYR A 432 16.64 10.17 -0.32
N ASN A 433 15.76 11.03 0.19
CA ASN A 433 16.09 12.36 0.69
C ASN A 433 16.76 12.35 2.07
N GLN A 434 16.71 11.22 2.80
CA GLN A 434 17.38 11.01 4.08
C GLN A 434 18.62 10.15 3.95
N LEU A 435 18.67 9.25 2.96
CA LEU A 435 19.75 8.29 2.78
C LEU A 435 21.10 8.98 2.51
N ASP A 436 21.17 9.89 1.53
CA ASP A 436 22.45 10.56 1.21
C ASP A 436 22.97 11.39 2.40
N PRO A 437 22.17 12.23 3.08
CA PRO A 437 22.59 12.88 4.32
C PRO A 437 23.04 11.91 5.42
N LEU A 438 22.33 10.78 5.61
CA LEU A 438 22.70 9.77 6.59
C LEU A 438 24.07 9.16 6.29
N LEU A 439 24.31 8.79 5.02
CA LEU A 439 25.58 8.20 4.59
C LEU A 439 26.73 9.19 4.73
N ARG A 440 26.53 10.46 4.36
CA ARG A 440 27.52 11.54 4.56
C ARG A 440 27.81 11.78 6.03
N GLY A 441 26.80 11.69 6.89
CA GLY A 441 26.97 11.85 8.32
C GLY A 441 27.69 10.69 9.01
N THR A 442 27.90 9.55 8.33
CA THR A 442 28.35 8.31 8.96
C THR A 442 29.47 7.63 8.17
N ILE A 443 29.13 6.72 7.26
CA ILE A 443 30.04 5.75 6.65
C ILE A 443 30.64 6.23 5.32
N SER A 444 30.14 7.32 4.74
CA SER A 444 30.56 7.84 3.44
C SER A 444 30.58 9.38 3.41
N PRO A 445 31.44 10.07 4.21
CA PRO A 445 31.43 11.53 4.33
C PRO A 445 31.58 12.29 3.01
N ASP A 446 32.52 11.86 2.16
CA ASP A 446 32.81 12.53 0.90
C ASP A 446 31.91 12.03 -0.26
N GLY A 447 31.46 10.78 -0.18
CA GLY A 447 30.71 10.12 -1.25
C GLY A 447 29.19 10.29 -1.14
N GLY A 448 28.64 10.10 0.06
CA GLY A 448 27.19 9.91 0.26
C GLY A 448 26.70 8.61 -0.38
N ASP A 449 25.54 8.66 -1.03
CA ASP A 449 25.00 7.52 -1.80
C ASP A 449 25.72 7.42 -3.15
N MET A 450 26.45 6.32 -3.35
CA MET A 450 27.32 6.08 -4.51
C MET A 450 27.13 4.65 -5.02
N ASN A 451 27.34 4.48 -6.33
CA ASN A 451 27.31 3.15 -6.95
C ASN A 451 28.58 2.37 -6.58
N ASP A 452 28.45 1.06 -6.40
CA ASP A 452 29.58 0.15 -6.27
C ASP A 452 30.10 -0.35 -7.65
N ALA A 453 30.97 -1.36 -7.64
CA ALA A 453 31.57 -1.91 -8.87
C ALA A 453 30.55 -2.54 -9.84
N THR A 454 29.35 -2.89 -9.38
CA THR A 454 28.25 -3.38 -10.23
C THR A 454 27.55 -2.24 -10.99
N GLY A 455 27.84 -0.99 -10.62
CA GLY A 455 27.21 0.20 -11.16
C GLY A 455 25.86 0.52 -10.52
N PHE A 456 25.47 -0.13 -9.43
CA PHE A 456 24.26 0.15 -8.65
C PHE A 456 24.62 0.57 -7.23
N SER A 457 23.69 1.19 -6.51
CA SER A 457 23.88 1.45 -5.07
C SER A 457 23.95 0.11 -4.33
N PRO A 458 24.85 -0.03 -3.35
CA PRO A 458 24.91 -1.24 -2.52
C PRO A 458 23.67 -1.39 -1.62
N PHE A 459 22.91 -0.31 -1.41
CA PHE A 459 21.65 -0.35 -0.68
C PHE A 459 20.49 -0.65 -1.65
N PRO A 460 19.77 -1.77 -1.46
CA PRO A 460 18.75 -2.21 -2.40
C PRO A 460 17.52 -1.28 -2.37
N GLY A 461 16.95 -1.00 -3.55
CA GLY A 461 15.80 -0.12 -3.69
C GLY A 461 14.51 -0.80 -3.28
N ASN A 462 13.76 -0.15 -2.38
CA ASN A 462 12.49 -0.65 -1.88
C ASN A 462 11.39 -0.55 -2.94
N LEU A 463 10.69 -1.66 -3.22
CA LEU A 463 9.56 -1.70 -4.16
C LEU A 463 8.19 -1.52 -3.48
N ASN A 464 8.16 -1.34 -2.16
CA ASN A 464 6.94 -1.35 -1.33
C ASN A 464 6.07 -2.60 -1.55
N GLN A 465 6.76 -3.74 -1.76
CA GLN A 465 6.18 -5.07 -1.83
C GLN A 465 6.68 -5.83 -0.61
N LEU A 466 5.78 -6.19 0.31
CA LEU A 466 6.15 -6.68 1.63
C LEU A 466 5.58 -8.08 1.82
N ILE A 467 6.39 -8.99 2.35
CA ILE A 467 5.97 -10.31 2.80
C ILE A 467 6.23 -10.37 4.30
N ILE A 468 5.17 -10.51 5.09
CA ILE A 468 5.25 -10.46 6.55
C ILE A 468 4.67 -11.76 7.12
N ALA A 469 5.37 -12.35 8.09
CA ALA A 469 4.86 -13.48 8.86
C ALA A 469 3.63 -13.04 9.66
N MET A 470 2.52 -13.76 9.52
CA MET A 470 1.22 -13.37 10.07
C MET A 470 1.23 -13.23 11.59
N ASP A 471 1.85 -14.17 12.30
CA ASP A 471 1.90 -14.13 13.76
C ASP A 471 2.62 -12.88 14.26
N THR A 472 3.80 -12.59 13.72
CA THR A 472 4.55 -11.36 14.03
C THR A 472 3.75 -10.12 13.62
N TYR A 473 3.10 -10.13 12.46
CA TYR A 473 2.31 -9.00 12.00
C TYR A 473 1.18 -8.65 12.97
N VAL A 474 0.39 -9.65 13.38
CA VAL A 474 -0.73 -9.46 14.33
C VAL A 474 -0.22 -9.01 15.71
N GLU A 475 0.86 -9.60 16.21
CA GLU A 475 1.48 -9.17 17.48
C GLU A 475 1.88 -7.70 17.45
N GLN A 476 2.54 -7.26 16.36
CA GLN A 476 2.93 -5.85 16.20
C GLN A 476 1.72 -4.92 16.13
N LEU A 477 0.68 -5.30 15.38
CA LEU A 477 -0.57 -4.53 15.31
C LEU A 477 -1.25 -4.33 16.68
N HIS A 478 -1.17 -5.31 17.59
CA HIS A 478 -1.72 -5.18 18.94
C HIS A 478 -0.86 -4.36 19.90
N SER A 479 0.45 -4.23 19.61
CA SER A 479 1.37 -3.44 20.41
C SER A 479 1.40 -1.94 20.06
N SER A 480 0.72 -1.55 18.97
CA SER A 480 0.79 -0.22 18.34
C SER A 480 -0.24 0.78 18.87
#